data_AF-A0A069I5N5-F1
#
_entry.id   AF-A0A069I5N5-F1
#
_cell.length_a   1.000
_cell.length_b   1.000
_cell.length_c   1.000
_cell.angle_alpha   90.00
_cell.angle_beta   90.00
_cell.angle_gamma   90.00
#
_symmetry.space_group_name_H-M   'P 1'
#
loop_
_entity.id
_entity.type
_entity.pdbx_description
1 polymer ?
#
loop_
_entity_poly.entity_id
_entity_poly.type
_entity_poly.pdbx_seq_one_letter_code
_entity_poly.pdbx_strand_id
1 'polypeptide(L)'
;MTIRVGRWLGRNGGGLEILSIEPGARFTGRYQTKVGMPDPNAWFDAYGMTDGTLIGFTVLWKNASEAHASLTTFAGRYLAKGEQDGLGDASRERIEAQWVLARLCDDDDPGKPHAMWETFLSNSAVWYWTP
;
A
#
# COMPACT_ATOMS: atom_id res chain seq x y z
N MET A 1 11.96 -13.43 12.13
CA MET A 1 11.49 -12.06 12.43
C MET A 1 10.16 -11.85 11.72
N THR A 2 9.30 -10.98 12.25
CA THR A 2 7.97 -10.73 11.71
C THR A 2 7.74 -9.23 11.51
N ILE A 3 6.74 -8.90 10.70
CA ILE A 3 6.21 -7.54 10.56
C ILE A 3 5.89 -6.93 11.93
N ARG A 4 6.20 -5.65 12.08
CA ARG A 4 6.09 -4.88 13.33
C ARG A 4 5.08 -3.76 13.18
N VAL A 5 4.41 -3.45 14.29
CA VAL A 5 3.62 -2.23 14.48
C VAL A 5 4.55 -1.02 14.41
N GLY A 6 4.18 0.00 13.64
CA GLY A 6 4.95 1.23 13.43
C GLY A 6 5.03 1.63 11.96
N ARG A 7 6.03 2.46 11.63
CA ARG A 7 6.12 3.12 10.31
C ARG A 7 7.02 2.38 9.34
N TRP A 8 6.47 2.17 8.15
CA TRP A 8 7.10 1.57 7.00
C TRP A 8 7.06 2.59 5.86
N LEU A 9 8.20 3.21 5.56
CA LEU A 9 8.27 4.32 4.61
C LEU A 9 9.00 3.91 3.33
N GLY A 10 8.46 4.33 2.19
CA GLY A 10 9.10 4.23 0.90
C GLY A 10 10.17 5.31 0.71
N ARG A 11 10.88 5.25 -0.43
CA ARG A 11 11.99 6.18 -0.74
C ARG A 11 11.56 7.66 -0.80
N ASN A 12 10.30 7.93 -1.14
CA ASN A 12 9.74 9.27 -1.21
C ASN A 12 9.16 9.77 0.13
N GLY A 13 9.22 8.96 1.19
CA GLY A 13 8.68 9.29 2.52
C GLY A 13 7.19 8.99 2.71
N GLY A 14 6.47 8.52 1.69
CA GLY A 14 5.13 7.97 1.83
C GLY A 14 5.17 6.50 2.22
N GLY A 15 4.11 5.96 2.82
CA GLY A 15 4.06 4.55 3.15
C GLY A 15 2.95 4.17 4.12
N LEU A 16 3.16 3.05 4.80
CA LEU A 16 2.22 2.38 5.69
C LEU A 16 2.63 2.62 7.15
N GLU A 17 1.68 3.03 7.98
CA GLU A 17 1.78 2.98 9.44
C GLU A 17 0.85 1.87 9.94
N ILE A 18 1.42 0.78 10.43
CA ILE A 18 0.66 -0.30 11.08
C ILE A 18 0.41 0.16 12.52
N LEU A 19 -0.86 0.32 12.90
CA LEU A 19 -1.26 0.79 14.23
C LEU A 19 -1.47 -0.35 15.21
N SER A 20 -2.04 -1.46 14.76
CA SER A 20 -2.22 -2.66 15.59
C SER A 20 -2.33 -3.91 14.74
N ILE A 21 -1.87 -5.05 15.27
CA ILE A 21 -2.10 -6.39 14.73
C ILE A 21 -2.91 -7.15 15.79
N GLU A 22 -4.13 -7.51 15.45
CA GLU A 22 -5.08 -8.20 16.31
C GLU A 22 -4.77 -9.72 16.34
N PRO A 23 -5.22 -10.44 17.38
CA PRO A 23 -5.24 -11.90 17.35
C PRO A 23 -6.03 -12.41 16.13
N GLY A 24 -5.47 -13.34 15.36
CA GLY A 24 -6.14 -13.90 14.16
C GLY A 24 -5.79 -13.22 12.83
N ALA A 25 -4.62 -12.56 12.76
CA ALA A 25 -3.97 -12.01 11.57
C ALA A 25 -4.49 -10.65 11.08
N ARG A 26 -5.61 -10.12 11.55
CA ARG A 26 -6.10 -8.80 11.13
C ARG A 26 -5.17 -7.69 11.62
N PHE A 27 -4.97 -6.64 10.82
CA PHE A 27 -4.31 -5.42 11.27
C PHE A 27 -5.08 -4.17 10.85
N THR A 28 -4.91 -3.11 11.62
CA THR A 28 -5.36 -1.75 11.30
C THR A 28 -4.17 -0.83 11.14
N GLY A 29 -4.27 0.12 10.21
CA GLY A 29 -3.20 1.03 9.89
C GLY A 29 -3.69 2.27 9.17
N ARG A 30 -2.74 3.09 8.72
CA ARG A 30 -2.98 4.22 7.83
C ARG A 30 -1.93 4.25 6.74
N TYR A 31 -2.30 4.79 5.59
CA TYR A 31 -1.43 4.91 4.43
C TYR A 31 -1.35 6.36 3.96
N GLN A 32 -0.14 6.77 3.58
CA GLN A 32 0.13 8.07 2.97
C GLN A 32 0.85 7.87 1.64
N THR A 33 0.26 8.37 0.56
CA THR A 33 0.94 8.45 -0.73
C THR A 33 1.64 9.80 -0.89
N LYS A 34 2.77 9.83 -1.61
CA LYS A 34 3.45 11.06 -2.04
C LYS A 34 3.36 11.27 -3.55
N VAL A 35 2.53 10.47 -4.21
CA VAL A 35 2.34 10.46 -5.67
C VAL A 35 0.87 10.33 -6.00
N GLY A 36 0.49 10.79 -7.19
CA GLY A 36 -0.90 10.77 -7.66
C GLY A 36 -1.66 12.02 -7.23
N MET A 37 -2.99 11.88 -7.17
CA MET A 37 -3.92 12.98 -6.90
C MET A 37 -4.11 13.36 -5.42
N PRO A 38 -4.03 12.42 -4.43
CA PRO A 38 -4.23 12.80 -3.03
C PRO A 38 -3.25 13.86 -2.53
N ASP A 39 -3.65 14.65 -1.52
CA ASP A 39 -2.71 15.52 -0.81
C ASP A 39 -1.55 14.66 -0.25
N PRO A 40 -0.28 15.00 -0.56
CA PRO A 40 0.86 14.22 -0.10
C PRO A 40 0.98 14.14 1.44
N ASN A 41 0.30 15.00 2.19
CA ASN A 41 0.29 14.99 3.65
C ASN A 41 -0.93 14.30 4.25
N ALA A 42 -1.92 13.94 3.44
CA ALA A 42 -3.10 13.25 3.91
C ALA A 42 -2.80 11.80 4.31
N TRP A 43 -3.63 11.31 5.23
CA TRP A 43 -3.63 9.93 5.67
C TRP A 43 -4.98 9.30 5.35
N PHE A 44 -4.92 8.06 4.90
CA PHE A 44 -6.09 7.23 4.62
C PHE A 44 -6.04 5.99 5.49
N ASP A 45 -7.19 5.46 5.88
CA ASP A 45 -7.21 4.22 6.63
C ASP A 45 -6.74 3.05 5.75
N ALA A 46 -5.98 2.15 6.39
CA ALA A 46 -5.54 0.90 5.80
C ALA A 46 -6.04 -0.27 6.65
N TYR A 47 -6.70 -1.23 6.01
CA TYR A 47 -7.21 -2.43 6.67
C TYR A 47 -6.67 -3.66 5.97
N GLY A 48 -6.22 -4.65 6.73
CA GLY A 48 -5.60 -5.81 6.12
C GLY A 48 -5.39 -6.96 7.09
N MET A 49 -4.52 -7.88 6.65
CA MET A 49 -4.10 -9.04 7.40
C MET A 49 -2.62 -9.35 7.19
N THR A 50 -2.02 -10.02 8.18
CA THR A 50 -0.64 -10.51 8.16
C THR A 50 -0.49 -11.74 9.04
N ASP A 51 0.26 -12.73 8.59
CA ASP A 51 0.72 -13.87 9.39
C ASP A 51 2.12 -13.62 10.02
N GLY A 52 2.63 -12.39 9.87
CA GLY A 52 3.95 -11.97 10.30
C GLY A 52 5.00 -11.98 9.20
N THR A 53 4.83 -12.74 8.10
CA THR A 53 5.79 -12.79 6.98
C THR A 53 5.17 -12.39 5.66
N LEU A 54 3.86 -12.58 5.50
CA LEU A 54 3.04 -12.08 4.39
C LEU A 54 2.13 -10.97 4.88
N ILE A 55 1.74 -10.08 3.97
CA ILE A 55 0.82 -8.98 4.26
C ILE A 55 -0.07 -8.70 3.07
N GLY A 56 -1.35 -8.47 3.35
CA GLY A 56 -2.30 -7.96 2.38
C GLY A 56 -3.14 -6.86 3.01
N PHE A 57 -3.33 -5.74 2.32
CA PHE A 57 -4.18 -4.65 2.83
C PHE A 57 -4.77 -3.81 1.72
N THR A 58 -5.85 -3.10 2.05
CA THR A 58 -6.55 -2.21 1.13
C THR A 58 -6.65 -0.82 1.73
N VAL A 59 -6.49 0.18 0.86
CA VAL A 59 -6.71 1.59 1.12
C VAL A 59 -7.85 2.05 0.24
N LEU A 60 -8.94 2.50 0.85
CA LEU A 60 -9.95 3.29 0.15
C LEU A 60 -9.47 4.73 0.13
N TRP A 61 -9.40 5.36 -1.05
CA TRP A 61 -8.91 6.73 -1.19
C TRP A 61 -9.98 7.76 -0.79
N LYS A 62 -10.47 7.64 0.43
CA LYS A 62 -11.47 8.51 1.04
C LYS A 62 -11.10 8.73 2.51
N ASN A 63 -11.08 9.98 2.93
CA ASN A 63 -10.97 10.38 4.33
C ASN A 63 -11.99 11.49 4.61
N ALA A 64 -11.83 12.20 5.73
CA ALA A 64 -12.74 13.28 6.11
C ALA A 64 -12.64 14.53 5.21
N SER A 65 -11.51 14.71 4.52
CA SER A 65 -11.18 15.92 3.76
C SER A 65 -11.23 15.71 2.25
N GLU A 66 -10.98 14.49 1.75
CA GLU A 66 -10.94 14.18 0.33
C GLU A 66 -11.56 12.82 0.02
N ALA A 67 -12.07 12.70 -1.21
CA ALA A 67 -12.63 11.47 -1.75
C ALA A 67 -12.22 11.32 -3.21
N HIS A 68 -11.47 10.27 -3.49
CA HIS A 68 -11.15 9.80 -4.83
C HIS A 68 -11.95 8.52 -5.06
N ALA A 69 -12.56 8.41 -6.24
CA ALA A 69 -13.40 7.28 -6.62
C ALA A 69 -12.54 6.03 -6.93
N SER A 70 -11.68 5.63 -6.00
CA SER A 70 -10.70 4.57 -6.21
C SER A 70 -10.30 3.89 -4.89
N LEU A 71 -9.73 2.69 -5.03
CA LEU A 71 -9.10 1.95 -3.94
C LEU A 71 -7.83 1.27 -4.45
N THR A 72 -6.86 1.08 -3.57
CA THR A 72 -5.66 0.28 -3.86
C THR A 72 -5.56 -0.89 -2.90
N THR A 73 -5.37 -2.09 -3.45
CA THR A 73 -5.03 -3.28 -2.67
C THR A 73 -3.57 -3.64 -2.90
N PHE A 74 -2.89 -4.01 -1.82
CA PHE A 74 -1.49 -4.42 -1.77
C PHE A 74 -1.42 -5.87 -1.28
N ALA A 75 -0.52 -6.66 -1.87
CA ALA A 75 -0.17 -8.00 -1.42
C ALA A 75 1.35 -8.16 -1.50
N GLY A 76 1.96 -8.64 -0.42
CA GLY A 76 3.40 -8.58 -0.25
C GLY A 76 3.97 -9.51 0.81
N ARG A 77 5.28 -9.35 1.00
CA ARG A 77 6.10 -10.12 1.94
C ARG A 77 7.03 -9.22 2.73
N TYR A 78 7.37 -9.66 3.92
CA TYR A 78 8.41 -9.09 4.76
C TYR A 78 9.76 -9.75 4.48
N LEU A 79 10.82 -8.95 4.49
CA LEU A 79 12.19 -9.39 4.43
C LEU A 79 12.99 -8.77 5.57
N ALA A 80 13.74 -9.63 6.27
CA ALA A 80 14.62 -9.21 7.34
C ALA A 80 15.87 -8.50 6.80
N LYS A 81 16.51 -7.72 7.68
CA LYS A 81 17.81 -7.12 7.39
C LYS A 81 18.82 -8.22 6.99
N GLY A 82 19.47 -8.03 5.86
CA GLY A 82 20.47 -8.94 5.29
C GLY A 82 19.90 -9.93 4.27
N GLU A 83 18.59 -10.08 4.15
CA GLU A 83 17.99 -10.96 3.14
C GLU A 83 18.05 -10.33 1.75
N GLN A 84 18.74 -11.01 0.82
CA GLN A 84 18.91 -10.61 -0.57
C GLN A 84 17.86 -11.29 -1.47
N ASP A 85 17.23 -10.50 -2.33
CA ASP A 85 16.29 -10.98 -3.36
C ASP A 85 16.37 -10.17 -4.67
N GLY A 86 17.36 -9.29 -4.78
CA GLY A 86 17.55 -8.41 -5.94
C GLY A 86 16.70 -7.14 -5.93
N LEU A 87 15.91 -6.87 -4.88
CA LEU A 87 15.07 -5.68 -4.76
C LEU A 87 15.32 -4.93 -3.43
N GLY A 88 15.26 -3.60 -3.51
CA GLY A 88 15.37 -2.73 -2.35
C GLY A 88 16.76 -2.67 -1.67
N ASP A 89 16.80 -2.07 -0.48
CA ASP A 89 17.99 -1.96 0.36
C ASP A 89 17.97 -3.05 1.44
N ALA A 90 18.80 -4.09 1.26
CA ALA A 90 18.92 -5.21 2.19
C ALA A 90 19.53 -4.83 3.54
N SER A 91 20.07 -3.62 3.72
CA SER A 91 20.59 -3.16 5.01
C SER A 91 19.50 -2.83 6.04
N ARG A 92 18.22 -2.87 5.63
CA ARG A 92 17.04 -2.52 6.43
C ARG A 92 15.99 -3.63 6.36
N GLU A 93 15.18 -3.76 7.41
CA GLU A 93 13.92 -4.53 7.35
C GLU A 93 13.00 -3.85 6.32
N ARG A 94 12.35 -4.64 5.46
CA ARG A 94 11.47 -4.11 4.40
C ARG A 94 10.22 -4.95 4.16
N ILE A 95 9.20 -4.30 3.61
CA ILE A 95 8.02 -4.94 3.03
C ILE A 95 8.05 -4.63 1.54
N GLU A 96 7.91 -5.68 0.75
CA GLU A 96 7.76 -5.60 -0.71
C GLU A 96 6.38 -6.07 -1.10
N ALA A 97 5.67 -5.29 -1.90
CA ALA A 97 4.32 -5.61 -2.32
C ALA A 97 4.10 -5.29 -3.79
N GLN A 98 3.24 -6.10 -4.43
CA GLN A 98 2.53 -5.68 -5.63
C GLN A 98 1.22 -5.03 -5.23
N TRP A 99 0.74 -4.12 -6.07
CA TRP A 99 -0.53 -3.46 -5.85
C TRP A 99 -1.36 -3.34 -7.11
N VAL A 100 -2.67 -3.26 -6.90
CA VAL A 100 -3.66 -2.96 -7.93
C VAL A 100 -4.52 -1.79 -7.42
N LEU A 101 -4.55 -0.71 -8.20
CA LEU A 101 -5.47 0.41 -8.04
C LEU A 101 -6.66 0.15 -8.95
N ALA A 102 -7.86 0.10 -8.37
CA ALA A 102 -9.11 0.17 -9.12
C ALA A 102 -9.68 1.59 -8.99
N ARG A 103 -10.10 2.20 -10.08
CA ARG A 103 -10.74 3.52 -10.10
C ARG A 103 -12.01 3.52 -10.94
N LEU A 104 -13.03 4.23 -10.51
CA LEU A 104 -14.16 4.55 -11.38
C LEU A 104 -13.66 5.55 -12.43
N CYS A 105 -13.77 5.17 -13.69
CA CYS A 105 -13.52 6.03 -14.84
C CYS A 105 -14.87 6.26 -15.52
N ASP A 106 -15.27 7.52 -15.66
CA ASP A 106 -16.36 7.87 -16.56
C ASP A 106 -15.77 7.84 -17.97
N ASP A 107 -16.30 6.96 -18.83
CA ASP A 107 -15.78 6.77 -20.19
C ASP A 107 -16.52 7.73 -21.12
N ASP A 108 -15.79 8.70 -21.70
CA ASP A 108 -16.34 9.67 -22.64
C ASP A 108 -16.60 9.05 -24.04
N ASP A 109 -16.11 7.83 -24.30
CA ASP A 109 -16.23 7.13 -25.60
C ASP A 109 -16.57 5.63 -25.44
N PRO A 110 -17.86 5.26 -25.38
CA PRO A 110 -18.32 3.89 -25.13
C PRO A 110 -17.94 2.87 -26.22
N GLY A 111 -17.33 3.30 -27.33
CA GLY A 111 -16.85 2.44 -28.41
C GLY A 111 -15.45 1.87 -28.20
N LYS A 112 -14.71 2.30 -27.17
CA LYS A 112 -13.36 1.82 -26.87
C LYS A 112 -13.32 1.08 -25.54
N PRO A 113 -12.49 0.04 -25.39
CA PRO A 113 -12.35 -0.69 -24.13
C PRO A 113 -11.52 0.08 -23.09
N HIS A 114 -11.58 1.42 -23.06
CA HIS A 114 -10.85 2.25 -22.11
C HIS A 114 -11.21 1.88 -20.67
N ALA A 115 -12.48 1.55 -20.43
CA ALA A 115 -12.96 1.03 -19.17
C ALA A 115 -12.18 -0.19 -18.61
N MET A 116 -11.45 -0.99 -19.40
CA MET A 116 -10.63 -2.07 -18.84
C MET A 116 -9.19 -1.64 -18.56
N TRP A 117 -8.57 -0.87 -19.46
CA TRP A 117 -7.15 -0.50 -19.34
C TRP A 117 -6.92 0.72 -18.45
N GLU A 118 -7.89 1.62 -18.38
CA GLU A 118 -7.78 2.80 -17.54
C GLU A 118 -8.27 2.53 -16.12
N THR A 119 -9.20 1.59 -15.92
CA THR A 119 -9.78 1.30 -14.59
C THR A 119 -8.80 0.66 -13.62
N PHE A 120 -7.86 -0.14 -14.12
CA PHE A 120 -6.92 -0.89 -13.29
C PHE A 120 -5.48 -0.50 -13.59
N LEU A 121 -4.76 -0.01 -12.58
CA LEU A 121 -3.33 0.20 -12.64
C LEU A 121 -2.65 -0.77 -11.67
N SER A 122 -1.47 -1.27 -12.04
CA SER A 122 -0.69 -2.16 -11.16
C SER A 122 0.78 -1.80 -11.18
N ASN A 123 1.44 -1.89 -10.03
CA ASN A 123 2.88 -1.76 -9.92
C ASN A 123 3.36 -2.44 -8.64
N SER A 124 4.60 -2.17 -8.24
CA SER A 124 5.17 -2.59 -6.96
C SER A 124 5.41 -1.41 -6.02
N ALA A 125 5.60 -1.72 -4.74
CA ALA A 125 6.02 -0.81 -3.70
C ALA A 125 7.02 -1.51 -2.77
N VAL A 126 7.97 -0.74 -2.24
CA VAL A 126 8.91 -1.19 -1.21
C VAL A 126 8.92 -0.16 -0.10
N TRP A 127 8.67 -0.62 1.12
CA TRP A 127 8.71 0.20 2.32
C TRP A 127 9.71 -0.36 3.32
N TYR A 128 10.39 0.53 4.04
CA TYR A 128 11.44 0.17 4.98
C TYR A 128 11.02 0.55 6.40
N TRP A 129 11.38 -0.31 7.35
CA TRP A 129 11.18 -0.03 8.76
C TRP A 129 11.87 1.27 9.17
N THR A 130 11.15 2.08 9.92
CA THR A 130 11.63 3.35 10.48
C THR A 130 11.31 3.35 11.98
N PRO A 131 12.32 3.23 12.86
CA PRO A 131 12.13 3.25 14.32
C PRO A 131 11.47 4.53 14.83
#